data_AF-A0A352MHE0-F1
#
_entry.id   AF-A0A352MHE0-F1
#
_cell.length_a   1.000
_cell.length_b   1.000
_cell.length_c   1.000
_cell.angle_alpha   90.00
_cell.angle_beta   90.00
_cell.angle_gamma   90.00
#
_symmetry.space_group_name_H-M   'P 1'
#
loop_
_entity.id
_entity.type
_entity.pdbx_description
1 polymer ?
#
loop_
_entity_poly.entity_id
_entity_poly.type
_entity_poly.pdbx_seq_one_letter_code
_entity_poly.pdbx_strand_id
1 'polypeptide(L)'
;NSLEAVQRDFWKLVLPHKGRTYREMKPGTDGWPGPTGTEIVKEPELYDLRRDPGEWYDVAQFYPEKLRELQALAEKARKDIGDDLTDSSGENRRKAGSILPPTP
;
A
#
# COMPACT_ATOMS: atom_id res chain seq x y z
N ASN A 1 9.37 3.89 5.57
CA ASN A 1 8.07 4.08 4.91
C ASN A 1 8.01 3.07 3.79
N SER A 2 6.98 2.23 3.70
CA SER A 2 6.82 1.22 2.64
C SER A 2 5.56 1.54 1.84
N LEU A 3 5.71 1.85 0.55
CA LEU A 3 4.59 2.23 -0.30
C LEU A 3 3.90 0.97 -0.85
N GLU A 4 2.78 0.60 -0.25
CA GLU A 4 2.05 -0.63 -0.59
C GLU A 4 0.92 -0.42 -1.60
N ALA A 5 0.36 0.79 -1.71
CA ALA A 5 -0.69 1.10 -2.68
C ALA A 5 -0.77 2.59 -3.02
N VAL A 6 -1.32 2.90 -4.20
CA VAL A 6 -1.70 4.25 -4.62
C VAL A 6 -3.15 4.23 -5.07
N GLN A 7 -3.95 5.19 -4.62
CA GLN A 7 -5.32 5.37 -5.07
C GLN A 7 -5.50 6.75 -5.67
N ARG A 8 -6.21 6.81 -6.80
CA ARG A 8 -6.69 8.04 -7.42
C ARG A 8 -8.11 7.85 -7.90
N ASP A 9 -9.00 8.72 -7.43
CA ASP A 9 -10.44 8.62 -7.68
C ASP A 9 -10.94 7.21 -7.30
N PHE A 10 -11.37 6.44 -8.30
CA PHE A 10 -11.87 5.09 -8.13
C PHE A 10 -10.87 3.98 -8.52
N TRP A 11 -9.66 4.35 -8.92
CA TRP A 11 -8.63 3.39 -9.30
C TRP A 11 -7.66 3.21 -8.15
N LYS A 12 -7.37 1.96 -7.81
CA LYS A 12 -6.36 1.61 -6.83
C LYS A 12 -5.34 0.67 -7.44
N LEU A 13 -4.08 1.04 -7.33
CA LEU A 13 -2.93 0.20 -7.67
C LEU A 13 -2.34 -0.33 -6.37
N VAL A 14 -2.39 -1.64 -6.19
CA VAL A 14 -1.70 -2.33 -5.11
C VAL A 14 -0.33 -2.77 -5.63
N LEU A 15 0.73 -2.46 -4.90
CA LEU A 15 2.11 -2.73 -5.26
C LEU A 15 2.57 -4.04 -4.58
N PRO A 16 3.67 -4.68 -5.05
CA PRO A 16 4.18 -5.89 -4.41
C PRO A 16 4.54 -5.66 -2.94
N HIS A 17 3.87 -6.38 -2.04
CA HIS A 17 4.11 -6.32 -0.60
C HIS A 17 3.53 -7.55 0.11
N LYS A 18 3.81 -7.67 1.41
CA LYS A 18 3.21 -8.68 2.28
C LYS A 18 2.29 -7.99 3.28
N GLY A 19 1.03 -8.39 3.31
CA GLY A 19 0.00 -7.76 4.14
C GLY A 19 -0.72 -8.75 5.02
N ARG A 20 -1.37 -8.25 6.08
CA ARG A 20 -2.27 -9.05 6.90
C ARG A 20 -3.63 -9.16 6.20
N THR A 21 -4.19 -10.35 6.15
CA THR A 21 -5.49 -10.61 5.53
C THR A 21 -6.44 -11.32 6.48
N TYR A 22 -7.74 -11.13 6.25
CA TYR A 22 -8.82 -11.86 6.90
C TYR A 22 -9.55 -12.78 5.93
N ARG A 23 -9.11 -12.86 4.67
CA ARG A 23 -9.69 -13.74 3.65
C ARG A 23 -9.65 -15.19 4.15
N GLU A 24 -10.78 -15.88 4.04
CA GLU A 24 -10.98 -17.27 4.50
C GLU A 24 -10.83 -17.48 6.02
N MET A 25 -10.65 -16.42 6.82
CA MET A 25 -10.57 -16.52 8.28
C MET A 25 -11.95 -16.41 8.90
N LYS A 26 -12.21 -17.22 9.94
CA LYS A 26 -13.43 -17.07 10.74
C LYS A 26 -13.34 -15.84 11.63
N PRO A 27 -14.40 -15.02 11.73
CA PRO A 27 -14.44 -13.95 12.72
C PRO A 27 -14.37 -14.54 14.14
N GLY A 28 -13.81 -13.75 15.07
CA GLY A 28 -13.85 -14.11 16.49
C GLY A 28 -15.23 -13.90 17.11
N THR A 29 -15.35 -14.18 18.39
CA THR A 29 -16.62 -14.17 19.14
C THR A 29 -16.51 -13.27 20.38
N ASP A 30 -17.62 -12.66 20.79
CA ASP A 30 -17.75 -11.86 22.02
C ASP A 30 -16.73 -10.72 22.16
N GLY A 31 -16.43 -10.04 21.05
CA GLY A 31 -15.48 -8.91 21.03
C GLY A 31 -14.01 -9.31 20.94
N TRP A 32 -13.69 -10.60 20.91
CA TRP A 32 -12.33 -11.08 20.69
C TRP A 32 -12.00 -11.17 19.19
N PRO A 33 -10.79 -10.77 18.78
CA PRO A 33 -10.38 -10.86 17.38
C PRO A 33 -10.24 -12.33 16.94
N GLY A 34 -10.64 -12.61 15.70
CA GLY A 34 -10.38 -13.90 15.05
C GLY A 34 -8.93 -14.03 14.56
N PRO A 35 -8.53 -15.22 14.09
CA PRO A 35 -7.24 -15.41 13.45
C PRO A 35 -7.07 -14.52 12.22
N THR A 36 -5.82 -14.20 11.89
CA THR A 36 -5.46 -13.47 10.67
C THR A 36 -4.50 -14.29 9.84
N GLY A 37 -4.62 -14.19 8.52
CA GLY A 37 -3.64 -14.72 7.58
C GLY A 37 -2.63 -13.67 7.13
N THR A 38 -1.72 -14.09 6.25
CA THR A 38 -0.82 -13.22 5.51
C THR A 38 -1.04 -13.43 4.02
N GLU A 39 -1.19 -12.33 3.30
CA GLU A 39 -1.32 -12.28 1.85
C GLU A 39 -0.03 -11.70 1.24
N ILE A 40 0.36 -12.23 0.08
CA ILE A 40 1.57 -11.80 -0.62
C ILE A 40 1.16 -11.35 -2.02
N VAL A 41 1.18 -10.04 -2.24
CA VAL A 41 1.04 -9.45 -3.56
C VAL A 41 2.41 -9.51 -4.23
N LYS A 42 2.53 -10.28 -5.31
CA LYS A 42 3.80 -10.50 -6.00
C LYS A 42 4.05 -9.51 -7.13
N GLU A 43 2.98 -9.14 -7.82
CA GLU A 43 2.99 -8.22 -8.97
C GLU A 43 2.01 -7.08 -8.71
N PRO A 44 2.17 -5.93 -9.37
CA PRO A 44 1.21 -4.84 -9.23
C PRO A 44 -0.19 -5.24 -9.72
N GLU A 45 -1.22 -4.99 -8.91
CA GLU A 45 -2.62 -5.31 -9.20
C GLU A 45 -3.44 -4.02 -9.26
N LEU A 46 -4.33 -3.90 -10.25
CA LEU A 46 -5.16 -2.71 -10.46
C LEU A 46 -6.63 -3.04 -10.23
N TYR A 47 -7.30 -2.25 -9.41
CA TYR A 47 -8.72 -2.43 -9.06
C TYR A 47 -9.56 -1.20 -9.43
N ASP A 48 -10.79 -1.46 -9.91
CA ASP A 48 -11.82 -0.43 -10.14
C ASP A 48 -12.86 -0.45 -9.02
N LEU A 49 -12.67 0.43 -8.04
CA LEU A 49 -13.47 0.49 -6.82
C LEU A 49 -14.93 0.91 -7.04
N ARG A 50 -15.32 1.39 -8.23
CA ARG A 50 -16.75 1.69 -8.54
C ARG A 50 -17.60 0.45 -8.56
N ARG A 51 -17.01 -0.66 -9.01
CA ARG A 51 -17.70 -1.93 -9.23
C ARG A 51 -17.18 -3.01 -8.31
N ASP A 52 -15.97 -2.84 -7.80
CA ASP A 52 -15.28 -3.80 -6.96
C ASP A 52 -14.67 -3.13 -5.72
N PRO A 53 -15.52 -2.69 -4.76
CA PRO A 53 -15.03 -2.11 -3.51
C PRO A 53 -14.31 -3.15 -2.62
N GLY A 54 -14.44 -4.44 -2.94
CA GLY A 54 -13.78 -5.53 -2.23
C GLY A 54 -12.43 -5.93 -2.81
N GLU A 55 -11.99 -5.30 -3.91
CA GLU A 55 -10.69 -5.57 -4.54
C GLU A 55 -10.51 -7.07 -4.88
N TRP A 56 -11.54 -7.64 -5.52
CA TRP A 56 -11.59 -9.06 -5.91
C TRP A 56 -10.98 -9.34 -7.29
N TYR A 57 -11.00 -8.37 -8.20
CA TYR A 57 -10.63 -8.56 -9.60
C TYR A 57 -9.52 -7.61 -10.04
N ASP A 58 -8.33 -8.16 -10.28
CA ASP A 58 -7.26 -7.43 -10.96
C ASP A 58 -7.63 -7.19 -12.44
N VAL A 59 -7.69 -5.91 -12.80
CA VAL A 59 -8.01 -5.43 -14.14
C VAL A 59 -6.83 -4.75 -14.84
N ALA A 60 -5.61 -4.91 -14.34
CA ALA A 60 -4.40 -4.28 -14.88
C ALA A 60 -4.19 -4.53 -16.38
N GLN A 61 -4.49 -5.75 -16.85
CA GLN A 61 -4.37 -6.12 -18.26
C GLN A 61 -5.39 -5.42 -19.17
N PHE A 62 -6.55 -5.03 -18.63
CA PHE A 62 -7.62 -4.39 -19.39
C PHE A 62 -7.48 -2.86 -19.45
N TYR A 63 -6.77 -2.25 -18.50
CA TYR A 63 -6.59 -0.79 -18.40
C TYR A 63 -5.12 -0.39 -18.23
N PRO A 64 -4.24 -0.69 -19.21
CA PRO A 64 -2.80 -0.42 -19.12
C PRO A 64 -2.47 1.08 -19.00
N GLU A 65 -3.33 1.97 -19.51
CA GLU A 65 -3.21 3.41 -19.34
C GLU A 65 -3.39 3.85 -17.89
N LYS A 66 -4.34 3.24 -17.17
CA LYS A 66 -4.57 3.51 -15.75
C LYS A 66 -3.48 2.92 -14.87
N LEU A 67 -3.00 1.73 -15.21
CA LEU A 67 -1.84 1.15 -14.56
C LEU A 67 -0.64 2.10 -14.62
N ARG A 68 -0.29 2.62 -15.82
CA ARG A 68 0.83 3.54 -16.00
C ARG A 68 0.63 4.87 -15.26
N GLU A 69 -0.59 5.40 -15.27
CA GLU A 69 -0.93 6.63 -14.55
C GLU A 69 -0.63 6.48 -13.04
N LEU A 70 -1.10 5.40 -12.42
CA LEU A 70 -0.91 5.16 -11.00
C LEU A 70 0.53 4.75 -10.66
N GLN A 71 1.23 4.03 -11.54
CA GLN A 71 2.66 3.75 -11.40
C GLN A 71 3.49 5.05 -11.39
N ALA A 72 3.16 6.01 -12.24
CA ALA A 72 3.84 7.31 -12.25
C ALA A 72 3.59 8.09 -10.95
N LEU A 73 2.39 7.99 -10.37
CA LEU A 73 2.09 8.57 -9.06
C LEU A 73 2.87 7.89 -7.94
N ALA A 74 2.98 6.55 -7.97
CA ALA A 74 3.80 5.81 -7.03
C ALA A 74 5.26 6.26 -7.09
N GLU A 75 5.83 6.37 -8.29
CA GLU A 75 7.21 6.83 -8.47
C GLU A 75 7.43 8.25 -7.95
N LYS A 76 6.46 9.14 -8.18
CA LYS A 76 6.51 10.49 -7.61
C LYS A 76 6.53 10.46 -6.08
N ALA A 77 5.69 9.63 -5.46
CA ALA A 77 5.65 9.48 -4.01
C ALA A 77 6.95 8.88 -3.44
N ARG A 78 7.53 7.87 -4.11
CA ARG A 78 8.81 7.28 -3.73
C ARG A 78 9.94 8.30 -3.70
N LYS A 79 10.03 9.15 -4.73
CA LYS A 79 11.03 10.23 -4.78
C LYS A 79 10.83 11.26 -3.68
N ASP A 80 9.58 11.58 -3.35
CA ASP A 80 9.27 12.61 -2.36
C ASP A 80 9.50 12.14 -0.91
N ILE A 81 8.91 11.02 -0.51
CA ILE A 81 8.86 10.58 0.89
C ILE A 81 9.54 9.23 1.15
N GLY A 82 10.14 8.63 0.12
CA GLY A 82 10.88 7.38 0.21
C GLY A 82 10.00 6.15 0.28
N ASP A 83 10.60 4.99 0.00
CA ASP A 83 9.95 3.68 -0.02
C ASP A 83 10.98 2.58 0.28
N ASP A 84 10.81 1.92 1.41
CA ASP A 84 11.72 0.88 1.91
C ASP A 84 11.56 -0.43 1.11
N LEU A 85 10.45 -0.62 0.38
CA LEU A 85 10.26 -1.79 -0.51
C LEU A 85 11.13 -1.72 -1.77
N THR A 86 11.53 -0.50 -2.16
CA THR A 86 12.37 -0.24 -3.34
C THR A 86 13.66 0.50 -2.98
N ASP A 87 14.05 0.49 -1.70
CA ASP A 87 15.24 1.17 -1.17
C ASP A 87 15.35 2.67 -1.55
N SER A 88 14.22 3.34 -1.73
CA SER A 88 14.15 4.75 -2.09
C SER A 88 14.21 5.63 -0.84
N SER A 89 15.20 6.51 -0.75
CA SER A 89 15.45 7.33 0.45
C SER A 89 14.42 8.44 0.67
N GLY A 90 13.90 9.05 -0.40
CA GLY A 90 12.96 10.17 -0.35
C GLY A 90 13.64 11.52 -0.07
N GLU A 91 13.41 12.50 -0.92
CA GLU A 91 14.05 13.82 -0.89
C GLU A 91 13.53 14.73 0.24
N ASN A 92 12.24 14.60 0.58
CA ASN A 92 11.53 15.48 1.51
C ASN A 92 11.09 14.77 2.80
N ARG A 93 11.80 13.71 3.20
CA ARG A 93 11.54 13.01 4.48
C ARG A 93 11.78 13.95 5.66
N ARG A 94 10.77 14.03 6.55
CA ARG A 94 10.91 14.75 7.82
C ARG A 94 11.92 14.03 8.72
N LYS A 95 12.85 14.78 9.30
CA LYS A 95 13.78 14.25 10.32
C LYS A 95 13.03 13.79 11.56
N ALA A 96 13.51 12.73 12.20
CA ALA A 96 13.01 12.33 13.51
C ALA A 96 13.20 13.46 14.53
N GLY A 97 12.26 13.60 15.47
CA GLY A 97 12.40 14.53 16.57
C GLY A 97 13.58 14.11 17.47
N SER A 98 14.31 15.09 17.99
CA SER A 98 15.38 14.87 18.96
C SER A 98 15.07 15.60 20.26
N ILE A 99 15.21 14.92 21.40
CA ILE A 99 15.33 15.60 22.69
C ILE A 99 16.75 16.14 22.81
N LEU A 100 16.90 17.40 23.20
CA LEU A 100 18.21 17.91 23.60
C LEU A 100 18.56 17.24 24.94
N PRO A 101 19.77 16.68 25.10
CA PRO A 101 20.22 16.20 26.41
C PRO A 101 20.21 17.39 27.40
N PRO A 102 19.93 17.15 28.70
CA PRO A 102 19.93 18.21 29.69
C PRO A 102 21.31 18.90 29.70
N THR A 103 21.31 20.23 29.61
CA THR A 103 22.53 21.04 29.82
C THR A 103 23.01 20.86 31.26
N PRO A 104 24.32 20.64 31.49
CA PRO A 104 24.89 20.45 32.81
C PRO A 104 24.81 21.71 33.69
#